data_AF-A0A3B9GJG9-F1
#
_entry.id   AF-A0A3B9GJG9-F1
#
_cell.length_a   1.000
_cell.length_b   1.000
_cell.length_c   1.000
_cell.angle_alpha   90.00
_cell.angle_beta   90.00
_cell.angle_gamma   90.00
#
_symmetry.space_group_name_H-M   'P 1'
#
loop_
_entity.id
_entity.type
_entity.pdbx_description
1 polymer ?
#
loop_
_entity_poly.entity_id
_entity_poly.type
_entity_poly.pdbx_seq_one_letter_code
_entity_poly.pdbx_strand_id
1 'polypeptide(L)'
;MPAKRDKYTAPLTGEKLIKEVCRRIRLARAYWDAHNNLACRTERERALALYDTLDKEQREKVPQALRVWLRYRSEKYFGEGRTKPSPKPKNP
;
A
#
# COMPACT_ATOMS: atom_id res chain seq x y z
N MET A 1 -25.49 23.51 1.51
CA MET A 1 -24.05 23.41 1.89
C MET A 1 -23.33 22.60 0.82
N PRO A 2 -22.55 23.19 -0.11
CA PRO A 2 -21.88 22.42 -1.15
C PRO A 2 -20.70 21.64 -0.56
N ALA A 3 -20.69 20.31 -0.77
CA ALA A 3 -19.62 19.41 -0.37
C ALA A 3 -18.28 19.85 -0.98
N LYS A 4 -17.28 20.06 -0.12
CA LYS A 4 -15.90 20.41 -0.52
C LYS A 4 -15.36 19.27 -1.39
N ARG A 5 -15.28 19.50 -2.70
CA ARG A 5 -14.73 18.55 -3.67
C ARG A 5 -13.28 18.20 -3.32
N ASP A 6 -12.99 16.91 -3.42
CA ASP A 6 -11.76 16.25 -3.03
C ASP A 6 -10.49 16.94 -3.57
N LYS A 7 -9.58 17.28 -2.65
CA LYS A 7 -8.25 17.82 -2.95
C LYS A 7 -7.27 16.76 -3.51
N TYR A 8 -7.78 15.63 -3.99
CA TYR A 8 -7.00 14.41 -4.31
C TYR A 8 -6.64 14.26 -5.79
N THR A 9 -7.11 15.13 -6.68
CA THR A 9 -6.87 15.00 -8.14
C THR A 9 -5.58 15.68 -8.62
N ALA A 10 -4.85 16.39 -7.75
CA ALA A 10 -3.54 16.94 -8.12
C ALA A 10 -2.50 15.81 -8.10
N PRO A 11 -1.65 15.67 -9.15
CA PRO A 11 -0.55 14.72 -9.11
C PRO A 11 0.32 15.01 -7.89
N LEU A 12 0.50 14.00 -7.05
CA LEU A 12 1.37 14.10 -5.88
C LEU A 12 2.80 14.18 -6.40
N THR A 13 3.45 15.33 -6.24
CA THR A 13 4.82 15.55 -6.68
C THR A 13 5.78 15.76 -5.50
N GLY A 14 7.03 15.33 -5.68
CA GLY A 14 8.13 15.54 -4.75
C GLY A 14 7.84 15.04 -3.33
N GLU A 15 7.96 15.92 -2.33
CA GLU A 15 7.81 15.57 -0.91
C GLU A 15 6.40 15.06 -0.56
N LYS A 16 5.36 15.53 -1.27
CA LYS A 16 3.98 15.06 -1.05
C LYS A 16 3.81 13.60 -1.45
N LEU A 17 4.48 13.18 -2.53
CA LEU A 17 4.49 11.78 -2.97
C LEU A 17 5.16 10.89 -1.93
N ILE A 18 6.32 11.31 -1.40
CA ILE A 18 7.04 10.58 -0.34
C ILE A 18 6.16 10.44 0.91
N LYS A 19 5.51 11.51 1.34
CA LYS A 19 4.59 11.50 2.50
C LYS A 19 3.41 10.57 2.27
N GLU A 20 2.81 10.57 1.07
CA GLU A 20 1.70 9.68 0.75
C GLU A 20 2.15 8.21 0.71
N VAL A 21 3.30 7.90 0.11
CA VAL A 21 3.89 6.56 0.15
C VAL A 21 4.08 6.10 1.59
N CYS A 22 4.68 6.92 2.45
CA CYS A 22 4.86 6.59 3.86
C CYS A 22 3.52 6.37 4.58
N ARG A 23 2.51 7.20 4.30
CA ARG A 23 1.16 7.07 4.86
C ARG A 23 0.51 5.74 4.44
N ARG A 24 0.58 5.39 3.16
CA ARG A 24 0.02 4.14 2.61
C ARG A 24 0.68 2.91 3.22
N ILE A 25 2.01 2.91 3.37
CA ILE A 25 2.72 1.78 4.02
C ILE A 25 2.29 1.64 5.49
N ARG A 26 2.15 2.74 6.23
CA ARG A 26 1.66 2.70 7.63
C ARG A 26 0.21 2.21 7.71
N LEU A 27 -0.63 2.62 6.76
CA LEU A 27 -2.02 2.16 6.71
C LEU A 27 -2.10 0.66 6.40
N ALA A 28 -1.30 0.16 5.46
CA ALA A 28 -1.19 -1.27 5.20
C ALA A 28 -0.73 -2.04 6.44
N ARG A 29 0.25 -1.51 7.19
CA ARG A 29 0.65 -2.07 8.50
C ARG A 29 -0.48 -2.10 9.52
N ALA A 30 -1.25 -1.03 9.64
CA ALA A 30 -2.39 -1.00 10.56
C ALA A 30 -3.44 -2.06 10.19
N TYR A 31 -3.72 -2.25 8.90
CA TYR A 31 -4.60 -3.33 8.44
C TYR A 31 -4.02 -4.73 8.66
N TRP A 32 -2.70 -4.87 8.54
CA TRP A 32 -2.00 -6.10 8.89
C TRP A 32 -2.17 -6.44 10.38
N ASP A 33 -1.93 -5.47 11.26
CA ASP A 33 -2.08 -5.64 12.72
C ASP A 33 -3.55 -5.93 13.10
N ALA A 34 -4.50 -5.34 12.37
CA ALA A 34 -5.94 -5.63 12.48
C ALA A 34 -6.37 -6.96 11.81
N HIS A 35 -5.43 -7.75 11.28
CA HIS A 35 -5.70 -9.01 10.56
C HIS A 35 -6.64 -8.87 9.35
N ASN A 36 -6.81 -7.66 8.83
CA ASN A 36 -7.60 -7.39 7.62
C ASN A 36 -6.71 -7.54 6.38
N ASN A 37 -6.48 -8.80 6.00
CA ASN A 37 -5.56 -9.16 4.92
C ASN A 37 -5.97 -8.59 3.55
N LEU A 38 -7.27 -8.44 3.28
CA LEU A 38 -7.76 -7.87 2.04
C LEU A 38 -7.39 -6.38 1.94
N ALA A 39 -7.72 -5.59 2.96
CA ALA A 39 -7.39 -4.17 2.99
C ALA A 39 -5.88 -3.93 3.02
N CYS A 40 -5.14 -4.75 3.78
CA CYS A 40 -3.69 -4.71 3.81
C CYS A 40 -3.10 -4.93 2.40
N ARG A 41 -3.60 -5.93 1.66
CA ARG A 41 -3.14 -6.21 0.29
C ARG A 41 -3.38 -5.03 -0.64
N THR A 42 -4.60 -4.50 -0.64
CA THR A 42 -4.99 -3.37 -1.50
C THR A 42 -4.14 -2.13 -1.23
N GLU A 43 -3.97 -1.75 0.04
CA GLU A 43 -3.16 -0.58 0.38
C GLU A 43 -1.66 -0.79 0.10
N ARG A 44 -1.17 -2.02 0.27
CA ARG A 44 0.20 -2.39 -0.09
C ARG A 44 0.45 -2.35 -1.59
N GLU A 45 -0.46 -2.84 -2.42
CA GLU A 45 -0.36 -2.73 -3.89
C GLU A 45 -0.34 -1.26 -4.33
N ARG A 46 -1.20 -0.41 -3.74
CA ARG A 46 -1.17 1.04 -3.96
C ARG A 46 0.14 1.70 -3.51
N ALA A 47 0.67 1.28 -2.35
CA ALA A 47 1.94 1.78 -1.84
C ALA A 47 3.11 1.40 -2.76
N LEU A 48 3.13 0.17 -3.29
CA LEU A 48 4.13 -0.28 -4.27
C LEU A 48 4.05 0.52 -5.56
N ALA A 49 2.86 0.69 -6.13
CA ALA A 49 2.67 1.46 -7.35
C ALA A 49 3.21 2.90 -7.22
N LEU A 50 2.96 3.57 -6.08
CA LEU A 50 3.50 4.90 -5.80
C LEU A 50 5.01 4.87 -5.51
N TYR A 51 5.50 3.83 -4.83
CA TYR A 51 6.93 3.68 -4.52
C TYR A 51 7.77 3.48 -5.78
N ASP A 52 7.24 2.75 -6.76
CA ASP A 52 7.93 2.50 -8.03
C ASP A 52 8.09 3.78 -8.87
N THR A 53 7.17 4.75 -8.71
CA THR A 53 7.30 6.09 -9.32
C THR A 53 8.30 7.00 -8.63
N LEU A 54 8.82 6.64 -7.44
CA LEU A 54 9.83 7.45 -6.75
C LEU A 54 11.21 7.26 -7.38
N ASP A 55 11.95 8.37 -7.53
CA ASP A 55 13.37 8.35 -7.87
C ASP A 55 14.24 7.87 -6.69
N LYS A 56 15.50 7.50 -6.98
CA LYS A 56 16.44 6.98 -5.98
C LYS A 56 16.57 7.89 -4.75
N GLU A 57 16.73 9.19 -4.95
CA GLU A 57 16.85 10.19 -3.88
C GLU A 57 15.57 10.29 -3.03
N GLN A 58 14.40 10.14 -3.66
CA GLN A 58 13.12 10.17 -2.97
C GLN A 58 12.88 8.89 -2.18
N ARG A 59 13.31 7.74 -2.70
CA ARG A 59 13.26 6.45 -2.00
C ARG A 59 14.14 6.44 -0.75
N GLU A 60 15.27 7.13 -0.76
CA GLU A 60 16.15 7.27 0.41
C GLU A 60 15.48 8.05 1.55
N LYS A 61 14.65 9.04 1.22
CA LYS A 61 13.83 9.79 2.19
C LYS A 61 12.71 8.95 2.82
N VAL A 62 12.34 7.80 2.23
CA VAL A 62 11.40 6.86 2.86
C VAL A 62 12.12 6.10 4.00
N PRO A 63 11.59 6.11 5.23
CA PRO A 63 12.17 5.40 6.36
C PRO A 63 12.50 3.94 6.02
N GLN A 64 13.72 3.49 6.34
CA GLN A 64 14.19 2.14 6.01
C GLN A 64 13.26 1.04 6.53
N ALA A 65 12.70 1.20 7.74
CA ALA A 65 11.76 0.25 8.32
C ALA A 65 10.50 0.05 7.44
N LEU A 66 10.02 1.10 6.78
CA LEU A 66 8.88 1.02 5.86
C LEU A 66 9.27 0.34 4.55
N ARG A 67 10.46 0.63 4.02
CA ARG A 67 11.00 -0.03 2.82
C ARG A 67 11.20 -1.54 3.03
N VAL A 68 11.79 -1.92 4.16
CA VAL A 68 12.00 -3.33 4.52
C VAL A 68 10.66 -4.05 4.68
N TRP A 69 9.68 -3.43 5.34
CA TRP A 69 8.35 -4.03 5.47
C TRP A 69 7.68 -4.20 4.11
N LEU A 70 7.75 -3.19 3.24
CA LEU A 70 7.18 -3.22 1.91
C LEU A 70 7.82 -4.32 1.04
N ARG A 71 9.11 -4.62 1.20
CA ARG A 71 9.80 -5.70 0.45
C ARG A 71 9.60 -7.08 1.08
N TYR A 72 9.97 -7.24 2.35
CA TYR A 72 10.03 -8.54 3.01
C TYR A 72 8.65 -9.11 3.37
N ARG A 73 7.72 -8.24 3.80
CA ARG A 73 6.37 -8.70 4.18
C ARG A 73 5.48 -8.96 2.97
N SER A 74 5.65 -8.16 1.90
CA SER A 74 5.09 -8.41 0.57
C SER A 74 5.27 -9.84 0.11
N GLU A 75 6.53 -10.26 0.02
CA GLU A 75 6.91 -11.46 -0.69
C GLU A 75 6.48 -12.71 0.10
N LYS A 76 6.66 -12.67 1.43
CA LYS A 76 6.30 -13.77 2.32
C LYS A 76 4.80 -14.01 2.46
N TYR A 77 3.97 -12.96 2.41
CA TYR A 77 2.53 -13.06 2.74
C TYR A 77 1.58 -12.79 1.58
N PHE A 78 2.04 -12.09 0.54
CA PHE A 78 1.24 -11.69 -0.61
C PHE A 78 1.88 -12.10 -1.96
N GLY A 79 2.97 -12.86 -1.95
CA GLY A 79 3.58 -13.42 -3.16
C GLY A 79 2.66 -14.43 -3.88
N GLU A 80 2.91 -14.63 -5.18
CA GLU A 80 2.11 -15.47 -6.08
C GLU A 80 2.04 -16.95 -5.65
N GLY A 81 2.91 -17.38 -4.74
CA GLY A 81 2.94 -18.73 -4.18
C GLY A 81 1.87 -19.06 -3.14
N ARG A 82 0.96 -18.13 -2.79
CA ARG A 82 -0.19 -18.46 -1.93
C ARG A 82 -1.41 -18.81 -2.77
N THR A 83 -1.81 -20.08 -2.67
CA THR A 83 -3.08 -20.62 -3.17
C THR A 83 -4.22 -19.66 -2.86
N LYS A 84 -4.91 -19.19 -3.92
CA LYS A 84 -6.16 -18.44 -3.78
C LYS A 84 -7.09 -19.23 -2.86
N PRO A 85 -7.73 -18.61 -1.85
CA PRO A 85 -8.77 -19.30 -1.10
C PRO A 85 -9.81 -19.77 -2.11
N SER A 86 -10.12 -21.08 -2.09
CA SER A 86 -11.10 -21.68 -2.98
C SER A 86 -12.38 -20.84 -2.97
N PRO A 87 -12.96 -20.50 -4.13
CA PRO A 87 -14.23 -19.79 -4.13
C PRO A 87 -15.25 -20.60 -3.34
N LYS A 88 -15.95 -19.96 -2.39
CA LYS A 88 -17.05 -20.61 -1.66
C LYS A 88 -18.01 -21.22 -2.70
N PRO A 89 -18.39 -22.50 -2.56
CA PRO A 89 -19.39 -23.07 -3.46
C PRO A 89 -20.65 -22.22 -3.37
N LYS A 90 -21.11 -21.70 -4.51
CA LYS A 90 -22.49 -21.21 -4.64
C LYS A 90 -23.36 -22.44 -4.47
N ASN A 91 -24.02 -22.54 -3.32
CA ASN A 91 -25.03 -23.57 -3.11
C ASN A 91 -26.19 -23.32 -4.11
N PRO A 92 -26.74 -24.37 -4.75
CA PRO A 92 -27.81 -24.24 -5.73
C PRO A 92 -29.09 -23.62 -5.15
#